data_AF-A0A928RUS1-F1
#
_entry.id   AF-A0A928RUS1-F1
#
_cell.length_a   1.000
_cell.length_b   1.000
_cell.length_c   1.000
_cell.angle_alpha   90.00
_cell.angle_beta   90.00
_cell.angle_gamma   90.00
#
_symmetry.space_group_name_H-M   'P 1'
#
loop_
_entity.id
_entity.type
_entity.pdbx_description
1 polymer ?
#
loop_
_entity_poly.entity_id
_entity_poly.type
_entity_poly.pdbx_seq_one_letter_code
_entity_poly.pdbx_strand_id
1 'polypeptide(L)'
;MSCLMKFKWVKLPREIIPQKKGIMGYWMKLASRVAFRKGESFYCGHTNQVEPGEWVGGIMGLKSILGVKSKEKVFAIMEKLSELGYITYTLDLETRKLSYKISDWVV
;
A
#
# COMPACT_ATOMS: atom_id res chain seq x y z
N MET A 1 27.51 -20.99 8.91
CA MET A 1 26.19 -20.73 9.53
C MET A 1 25.16 -20.60 8.42
N SER A 2 24.34 -21.62 8.19
CA SER A 2 23.25 -21.55 7.20
C SER A 2 22.12 -20.69 7.76
N CYS A 3 21.66 -19.68 7.00
CA CYS A 3 20.52 -18.87 7.38
C CYS A 3 19.31 -19.77 7.70
N LEU A 4 18.91 -19.83 8.98
CA LEU A 4 17.81 -20.68 9.48
C LEU A 4 16.42 -20.11 9.16
N MET A 5 16.33 -18.93 8.57
CA MET A 5 15.06 -18.26 8.33
C MET A 5 14.60 -18.50 6.89
N LYS A 6 13.99 -19.67 6.66
CA LYS A 6 13.03 -19.81 5.56
C LYS A 6 11.78 -19.04 5.97
N PHE A 7 11.78 -17.72 5.76
CA PHE A 7 10.59 -16.91 6.00
C PHE A 7 9.50 -17.37 5.03
N LYS A 8 8.52 -18.15 5.50
CA LYS A 8 7.20 -18.15 4.86
C LYS A 8 6.74 -16.70 4.87
N TRP A 9 6.29 -16.17 3.74
CA TRP A 9 5.78 -14.81 3.64
C TRP A 9 4.60 -14.63 4.62
N VAL A 10 4.88 -14.10 5.82
CA VAL A 10 3.87 -13.89 6.86
C VAL A 10 3.41 -12.45 6.75
N LYS A 11 2.10 -12.25 6.64
CA LYS A 11 1.48 -10.93 6.69
C LYS A 11 1.87 -10.25 8.02
N LEU A 12 2.48 -9.06 7.92
CA LEU A 12 2.89 -8.28 9.09
C LEU A 12 1.66 -8.01 10.00
N PRO A 13 1.71 -8.37 11.30
CA PRO A 13 0.61 -8.12 12.22
C PRO A 13 0.36 -6.62 12.31
N ARG A 14 -0.90 -6.22 12.04
CA ARG A 14 -1.25 -4.80 11.88
C ARG A 14 -1.20 -4.01 13.19
N GLU A 15 -1.34 -4.72 14.31
CA GLU A 15 -1.29 -4.17 15.67
C GLU A 15 0.10 -3.65 16.04
N ILE A 16 1.15 -4.14 15.36
CA ILE A 16 2.55 -3.81 15.63
C ILE A 16 2.98 -2.55 14.85
N ILE A 17 2.20 -2.12 13.83
CA ILE A 17 2.55 -0.94 13.03
C ILE A 17 2.45 0.30 13.92
N PRO A 18 3.54 1.07 14.11
CA PRO A 18 3.52 2.24 14.96
C PRO A 18 2.43 3.21 14.51
N GLN A 19 1.52 3.59 15.41
CA GLN A 19 0.48 4.59 15.13
C GLN A 19 1.03 6.02 15.15
N LYS A 20 2.20 6.24 14.55
CA LYS A 20 2.79 7.58 14.46
C LYS A 20 1.89 8.47 13.60
N LYS A 21 1.66 9.70 14.07
CA LYS A 21 0.97 10.74 13.31
C LYS A 21 1.91 11.33 12.26
N GLY A 22 1.36 11.85 11.17
CA GLY A 22 2.12 12.52 10.11
C GLY A 22 2.40 11.66 8.88
N ILE A 23 3.15 12.23 7.94
CA ILE A 23 3.35 11.68 6.59
C ILE A 23 4.01 10.28 6.60
N MET A 24 5.02 10.09 7.46
CA MET A 24 5.71 8.80 7.62
C MET A 24 4.83 7.72 8.24
N GLY A 25 3.90 8.10 9.11
CA GLY A 25 2.93 7.16 9.66
C GLY A 25 1.99 6.63 8.58
N TYR A 26 1.57 7.48 7.64
CA TYR A 26 0.78 7.05 6.48
C TYR A 26 1.60 6.16 5.55
N TRP A 27 2.84 6.53 5.27
CA TRP A 27 3.74 5.68 4.49
C TRP A 27 3.90 4.29 5.11
N MET A 28 4.18 4.18 6.41
CA MET A 28 4.30 2.87 7.08
C MET A 28 3.04 2.02 6.95
N LYS A 29 1.85 2.62 7.03
CA LYS A 29 0.57 1.91 6.83
C LYS A 29 0.42 1.38 5.41
N LEU A 30 0.87 2.13 4.39
CA LEU A 30 0.90 1.68 3.01
C LEU A 30 1.95 0.57 2.82
N ALA A 31 3.19 0.81 3.25
CA ALA A 31 4.31 -0.14 3.14
C ALA A 31 3.99 -1.50 3.78
N SER A 32 3.52 -1.50 5.03
CA SER A 32 3.11 -2.72 5.73
C SER A 32 1.96 -3.48 5.04
N ARG A 33 1.13 -2.78 4.26
CA ARG A 33 0.04 -3.40 3.49
C ARG A 33 0.59 -4.22 2.34
N VAL A 34 1.62 -3.73 1.67
CA VAL A 34 2.17 -4.27 0.42
C VAL A 34 3.42 -5.12 0.61
N ALA A 35 3.95 -5.15 1.83
CA ALA A 35 5.28 -5.69 2.08
C ALA A 35 5.50 -7.14 1.60
N PHE A 36 4.43 -7.94 1.60
CA PHE A 36 4.50 -9.38 1.36
C PHE A 36 3.39 -9.87 0.42
N ARG A 37 3.03 -9.07 -0.59
CA ARG A 37 1.96 -9.42 -1.53
C ARG A 37 2.52 -9.79 -2.90
N LYS A 38 2.85 -11.07 -3.10
CA LYS A 38 2.87 -11.65 -4.44
C LYS A 38 1.58 -12.45 -4.62
N GLY A 39 0.79 -12.14 -5.64
CA GLY A 39 -0.44 -12.88 -5.94
C GLY A 39 -1.46 -12.06 -6.70
N GLU A 40 -2.74 -12.37 -6.47
CA GLU A 40 -3.85 -11.74 -7.19
C GLU A 40 -4.77 -10.97 -6.22
N SER A 41 -5.30 -9.85 -6.69
CA SER A 41 -6.30 -9.05 -6.00
C SER A 41 -7.53 -8.86 -6.89
N PHE A 42 -8.70 -9.23 -6.37
CA PHE A 42 -9.96 -9.02 -7.09
C PHE A 42 -10.55 -7.66 -6.73
N TYR A 43 -10.65 -6.77 -7.71
CA TYR A 43 -11.22 -5.43 -7.51
C TYR A 43 -11.83 -4.88 -8.80
N CYS A 44 -12.92 -4.10 -8.68
CA CYS A 44 -13.71 -3.57 -9.80
C CYS A 44 -14.15 -4.64 -10.82
N GLY A 45 -14.37 -5.88 -10.39
CA GLY A 45 -14.71 -6.99 -11.30
C GLY A 45 -13.53 -7.57 -12.07
N HIS A 46 -12.30 -7.12 -11.79
CA HIS A 46 -11.08 -7.57 -12.45
C HIS A 46 -10.14 -8.27 -11.46
N THR A 47 -9.48 -9.33 -11.93
CA THR A 47 -8.33 -9.93 -11.25
C THR A 47 -7.09 -9.14 -11.61
N ASN A 48 -6.44 -8.54 -10.62
CA ASN A 48 -5.24 -7.74 -10.77
C ASN A 48 -4.07 -8.47 -10.14
N GLN A 49 -3.06 -8.81 -10.94
CA GLN A 49 -1.80 -9.28 -10.40
C GLN A 49 -1.13 -8.15 -9.62
N VAL A 50 -0.57 -8.50 -8.47
CA VAL A 50 0.14 -7.58 -7.57
C VAL A 50 1.47 -8.19 -7.19
N GLU A 51 2.51 -7.40 -7.38
CA GLU A 51 3.87 -7.73 -6.97
C GLU A 51 4.17 -7.18 -5.56
N PRO A 52 5.19 -7.72 -4.85
CA PRO A 52 5.63 -7.16 -3.58
C PRO A 52 5.94 -5.66 -3.70
N GLY A 53 5.46 -4.89 -2.73
CA GLY A 53 5.56 -3.43 -2.78
C GLY A 53 4.43 -2.74 -3.56
N GLU A 54 3.52 -3.49 -4.18
CA GLU A 54 2.38 -2.94 -4.93
C GLU A 54 1.02 -3.24 -4.27
N TRP A 55 0.10 -2.31 -4.42
CA TRP A 55 -1.29 -2.44 -4.05
C TRP A 55 -2.20 -2.01 -5.19
N VAL A 56 -3.30 -2.75 -5.36
CA VAL A 56 -4.41 -2.38 -6.25
C VAL A 56 -5.71 -2.42 -5.47
N GLY A 57 -6.57 -1.44 -5.71
CA GLY A 57 -7.91 -1.36 -5.15
C GLY A 57 -8.59 -0.06 -5.53
N GLY A 58 -9.35 0.52 -4.62
CA GLY A 58 -9.96 1.84 -4.85
C GLY A 58 -10.05 2.65 -3.57
N ILE A 59 -10.71 3.79 -3.66
CA ILE A 59 -10.62 4.84 -2.61
C ILE A 59 -11.04 4.36 -1.22
N MET A 60 -12.04 3.48 -1.11
CA MET A 60 -12.46 2.89 0.19
C MET A 60 -11.35 2.05 0.82
N GLY A 61 -10.57 1.34 0.01
CA GLY A 61 -9.41 0.57 0.46
C GLY A 61 -8.33 1.48 1.05
N LEU A 62 -8.00 2.59 0.36
CA LEU A 62 -7.06 3.58 0.89
C LEU A 62 -7.55 4.25 2.17
N LYS A 63 -8.83 4.62 2.24
CA LYS A 63 -9.45 5.16 3.47
C LYS A 63 -9.24 4.22 4.65
N SER A 64 -9.49 2.93 4.45
CA SER A 64 -9.28 1.88 5.46
C SER A 64 -7.81 1.74 5.85
N ILE A 65 -6.88 1.73 4.88
CA ILE A 65 -5.44 1.58 5.16
C ILE A 65 -4.91 2.79 5.92
N LEU A 66 -5.24 4.01 5.48
CA LEU A 66 -4.74 5.25 6.07
C LEU A 66 -5.44 5.60 7.39
N GLY A 67 -6.65 5.09 7.60
CA GLY A 67 -7.52 5.43 8.74
C GLY A 67 -8.13 6.82 8.60
N VAL A 68 -8.50 7.21 7.36
CA VAL A 68 -8.98 8.55 7.02
C VAL A 68 -10.38 8.45 6.42
N LYS A 69 -11.29 9.34 6.81
CA LYS A 69 -12.69 9.36 6.32
C LYS A 69 -12.88 10.17 5.02
N SER A 70 -12.17 11.29 4.87
CA SER A 70 -12.29 12.21 3.71
C SER A 70 -11.54 11.65 2.50
N LYS A 71 -12.12 11.81 1.30
CA LYS A 71 -11.49 11.41 0.02
C LYS A 71 -10.38 12.39 -0.34
N GLU A 72 -10.62 13.67 -0.14
CA GLU A 72 -9.72 14.79 -0.42
C GLU A 72 -8.43 14.63 0.39
N LYS A 73 -8.56 14.31 1.69
CA LYS A 73 -7.41 14.06 2.56
C LYS A 73 -6.60 12.83 2.15
N VAL A 74 -7.24 11.79 1.60
CA VAL A 74 -6.52 10.63 1.06
C VAL A 74 -5.65 11.07 -0.11
N PHE A 75 -6.20 11.81 -1.08
CA PHE A 75 -5.41 12.28 -2.22
C PHE A 75 -4.29 13.23 -1.80
N ALA A 76 -4.54 14.17 -0.88
CA ALA A 76 -3.49 15.05 -0.36
C ALA A 76 -2.33 14.27 0.29
N ILE A 77 -2.62 13.16 0.98
CA ILE A 77 -1.58 12.28 1.54
C ILE A 77 -0.82 11.54 0.43
N MET A 78 -1.54 10.96 -0.54
CA MET A 78 -0.95 10.20 -1.64
C MET A 78 -0.04 11.08 -2.51
N GLU A 79 -0.53 12.26 -2.88
CA GLU A 79 0.21 13.28 -3.62
C GLU A 79 1.45 13.70 -2.84
N LYS A 80 1.32 14.00 -1.54
CA LYS A 80 2.48 14.38 -0.74
C LYS A 80 3.53 13.29 -0.61
N LEU A 81 3.11 12.03 -0.49
CA LEU A 81 4.04 10.89 -0.48
C LEU A 81 4.72 10.70 -1.83
N SER A 82 4.00 10.95 -2.93
CA SER A 82 4.52 10.89 -4.29
C SER A 82 5.53 12.00 -4.56
N GLU A 83 5.24 13.24 -4.17
CA GLU A 83 6.17 14.38 -4.27
C GLU A 83 7.48 14.13 -3.53
N LEU A 84 7.40 13.49 -2.36
CA LEU A 84 8.57 13.14 -1.55
C LEU A 84 9.30 11.89 -2.07
N GLY A 85 8.82 11.28 -3.15
CA GLY A 85 9.44 10.12 -3.79
C GLY A 85 9.21 8.80 -3.04
N TYR A 86 8.32 8.75 -2.05
CA TYR A 86 8.10 7.52 -1.25
C TYR A 86 7.21 6.49 -1.95
N ILE A 87 6.33 6.95 -2.84
CA ILE A 87 5.44 6.10 -3.62
C ILE A 87 5.31 6.62 -5.05
N THR A 88 4.86 5.75 -5.94
CA THR A 88 4.18 6.13 -7.17
C THR A 88 2.74 5.63 -7.09
N TYR A 89 1.78 6.37 -7.63
CA TYR A 89 0.38 5.94 -7.66
C TYR A 89 -0.31 6.38 -8.93
N THR A 90 -1.32 5.63 -9.33
CA THR A 90 -2.17 5.95 -10.48
C THR A 90 -3.64 5.80 -10.10
N LEU A 91 -4.48 6.63 -10.72
CA LEU A 91 -5.94 6.54 -10.63
C LEU A 91 -6.49 6.48 -12.04
N ASP A 92 -7.09 5.35 -12.37
CA ASP A 92 -7.90 5.20 -13.57
C ASP A 92 -9.30 5.75 -13.27
N LEU A 93 -9.70 6.78 -14.04
CA LEU A 93 -10.98 7.46 -13.86
C LEU A 93 -12.17 6.65 -14.40
N GLU A 94 -11.95 5.79 -15.38
CA GLU A 94 -13.00 4.95 -15.99
C GLU A 94 -13.34 3.79 -15.07
N THR A 95 -12.32 3.04 -14.64
CA THR A 95 -12.52 1.85 -13.80
C THR A 95 -12.54 2.17 -12.30
N ARG A 96 -12.20 3.41 -11.91
CA ARG A 96 -11.97 3.83 -10.52
C ARG A 96 -10.89 3.00 -9.81
N LYS A 97 -10.06 2.30 -10.59
CA LYS A 97 -8.92 1.52 -10.10
C LYS A 97 -7.84 2.48 -9.65
N LEU A 98 -7.38 2.26 -8.43
CA LEU A 98 -6.27 2.97 -7.84
C LEU A 98 -5.18 1.95 -7.50
N SER A 99 -3.98 2.17 -8.02
CA SER A 99 -2.81 1.42 -7.60
C SER A 99 -1.75 2.33 -7.01
N TYR A 100 -0.95 1.78 -6.09
CA TYR A 100 0.26 2.43 -5.63
C TYR A 100 1.38 1.42 -5.48
N LYS A 101 2.61 1.89 -5.67
CA LYS A 101 3.84 1.14 -5.45
C LYS A 101 4.74 1.92 -4.50
N ILE A 102 5.37 1.24 -3.56
CA ILE A 102 6.39 1.83 -2.69
C ILE A 102 7.68 1.97 -3.50
N SER A 103 8.27 3.17 -3.48
CA SER A 103 9.58 3.42 -4.10
C SER A 103 10.67 2.63 -3.36
N ASP A 104 11.68 2.15 -4.11
CA ASP A 104 12.83 1.42 -3.57
C ASP A 104 12.48 0.19 -2.72
N TRP A 105 11.38 -0.48 -3.04
CA TRP A 105 11.02 -1.74 -2.39
C TRP A 105 12.11 -2.81 -2.62
N VAL A 106 12.52 -3.49 -1.54
CA VAL A 106 13.56 -4.52 -1.59
C VAL A 106 13.04 -5.73 -2.37
N VAL A 107 13.66 -6.02 -3.53
CA VAL A 107 13.39 -7.17 -4.40
C VAL A 107 14.29 -8.35 -4.01
#